data_AF-A0A444JBN4-F1
#
_entry.id   AF-A0A444JBN4-F1
#
_cell.length_a   1.000
_cell.length_b   1.000
_cell.length_c   1.000
_cell.angle_alpha   90.00
_cell.angle_beta   90.00
_cell.angle_gamma   90.00
#
_symmetry.space_group_name_H-M   'P 1'
#
loop_
_entity.id
_entity.type
_entity.pdbx_description
1 polymer ?
#
loop_
_entity_poly.entity_id
_entity_poly.type
_entity_poly.pdbx_seq_one_letter_code
_entity_poly.pdbx_strand_id
1 'polypeptide(L)'
;MKTTATINRSLIAAALLLAATPFASQAALQVNYPDGSECQPLIAGQHIEAGEVCAEVQGTTLAVTYNMFGDWQLLEAHLWAGVDLVDMPANKKGNPKIGNFPYVTGDITVLPPSPLTYP
;
A
#
# COMPACT_ATOMS: atom_id res chain seq x y z
N MET A 1 2.00 67.65 24.80
CA MET A 1 1.11 68.10 25.88
C MET A 1 -0.31 67.62 25.57
N LYS A 2 -0.72 66.47 26.17
CA LYS A 2 -2.06 65.81 26.10
C LYS A 2 -2.53 65.47 24.65
N THR A 3 -3.21 64.38 24.33
CA THR A 3 -4.35 63.76 25.01
C THR A 3 -4.59 62.37 24.40
N THR A 4 -4.81 61.36 25.25
CA THR A 4 -5.39 60.06 24.90
C THR A 4 -6.83 60.22 24.39
N ALA A 5 -7.22 59.52 23.32
CA ALA A 5 -8.62 59.20 23.05
C ALA A 5 -8.75 57.91 22.21
N THR A 6 -9.20 56.85 22.88
CA THR A 6 -9.69 55.58 22.33
C THR A 6 -10.99 55.79 21.56
N ILE A 7 -11.13 55.30 20.32
CA ILE A 7 -12.44 54.91 19.74
C ILE A 7 -12.27 53.71 18.81
N ASN A 8 -12.90 52.58 19.17
CA ASN A 8 -13.15 51.42 18.32
C ASN A 8 -14.33 51.67 17.37
N ARG A 9 -14.25 51.23 16.10
CA ARG A 9 -15.29 50.47 15.36
C ARG A 9 -15.15 50.57 13.82
N SER A 10 -15.25 49.40 13.18
CA SER A 10 -15.75 49.11 11.84
C SER A 10 -14.87 49.30 10.58
N LEU A 11 -14.54 48.11 10.03
CA LEU A 11 -14.79 47.61 8.67
C LEU A 11 -13.96 48.13 7.47
N ILE A 12 -13.23 47.16 6.91
CA ILE A 12 -12.85 46.95 5.50
C ILE A 12 -11.66 47.78 4.98
N ALA A 13 -10.50 47.13 4.89
CA ALA A 13 -9.56 47.33 3.78
C ALA A 13 -8.69 46.08 3.61
N ALA A 14 -8.60 45.63 2.37
CA ALA A 14 -7.91 44.43 1.94
C ALA A 14 -6.43 44.41 2.34
N ALA A 15 -5.96 43.26 2.80
CA ALA A 15 -4.57 42.88 2.66
C ALA A 15 -4.54 41.49 2.01
N LEU A 16 -4.18 41.48 0.73
CA LEU A 16 -3.70 40.31 0.01
C LEU A 16 -2.51 39.76 0.80
N LEU A 17 -2.75 38.79 1.68
CA LEU A 17 -1.69 37.99 2.26
C LEU A 17 -1.61 36.73 1.41
N LEU A 18 -0.62 36.72 0.50
CA LEU A 18 -0.02 35.50 -0.01
C LEU A 18 0.55 34.72 1.17
N ALA A 19 -0.31 34.03 1.91
CA ALA A 19 0.13 32.90 2.71
C ALA A 19 0.32 31.76 1.72
N ALA A 20 1.54 31.68 1.15
CA ALA A 20 2.07 30.42 0.72
C ALA A 20 2.03 29.53 1.96
N THR A 21 0.95 28.77 2.13
CA THR A 21 0.92 27.69 3.09
C THR A 21 2.10 26.81 2.71
N PRO A 22 3.11 26.62 3.57
CA PRO A 22 4.04 25.53 3.32
C PRO A 22 3.15 24.29 3.26
N PHE A 23 3.12 23.64 2.09
CA PHE A 23 2.70 22.25 2.02
C PHE A 23 3.53 21.57 3.09
N ALA A 24 2.89 21.24 4.22
CA ALA A 24 3.52 20.42 5.24
C ALA A 24 3.96 19.17 4.49
N SER A 25 5.28 19.02 4.34
CA SER A 25 5.88 17.84 3.73
C SER A 25 5.32 16.66 4.50
N GLN A 26 4.51 15.86 3.83
CA GLN A 26 4.00 14.63 4.41
C GLN A 26 5.24 13.78 4.68
N ALA A 27 5.58 13.62 5.96
CA ALA A 27 6.59 12.66 6.37
C ALA A 27 6.05 11.28 5.97
N ALA A 28 6.67 10.66 4.96
CA ALA A 28 6.44 9.26 4.69
C ALA A 28 6.84 8.50 5.95
N LEU A 29 5.91 7.73 6.54
CA LEU A 29 6.28 6.75 7.55
C LEU A 29 7.17 5.73 6.87
N GLN A 30 8.47 5.87 7.04
CA GLN A 30 9.43 4.85 6.63
C GLN A 30 9.30 3.72 7.65
N VAL A 31 8.49 2.71 7.32
CA VAL A 31 8.54 1.45 8.07
C VAL A 31 9.92 0.87 7.80
N ASN A 32 10.77 0.90 8.83
CA ASN A 32 12.11 0.34 8.75
C ASN A 32 11.99 -1.19 8.84
N TYR A 33 11.83 -1.82 7.68
CA TYR A 33 11.91 -3.27 7.56
C TYR A 33 13.40 -3.67 7.70
N PRO A 34 13.79 -4.37 8.79
CA PRO A 34 15.19 -4.60 9.14
C PRO A 34 15.94 -5.47 8.12
N ASP A 35 15.20 -6.15 7.25
CA ASP A 35 15.64 -7.01 6.16
C ASP A 35 15.44 -6.38 4.77
N GLY A 36 14.85 -5.18 4.69
CA GLY A 36 14.48 -4.55 3.42
C GLY A 36 13.29 -5.20 2.73
N SER A 37 12.52 -6.04 3.44
CA SER A 37 11.34 -6.72 2.91
C SER A 37 10.05 -6.07 3.42
N GLU A 38 9.12 -5.71 2.53
CA GLU A 38 7.82 -5.16 2.92
C GLU A 38 6.75 -6.26 2.88
N CYS A 39 6.13 -6.54 4.03
CA CYS A 39 5.09 -7.57 4.17
C CYS A 39 3.69 -6.96 4.37
N GLN A 40 2.69 -7.57 3.73
CA GLN A 40 1.27 -7.24 3.85
C GLN A 40 0.43 -8.49 4.11
N PRO A 41 -0.57 -8.43 5.00
CA PRO A 41 -1.40 -9.60 5.31
C PRO A 41 -2.31 -9.96 4.14
N LEU A 42 -2.46 -11.26 3.89
CA LEU A 42 -3.43 -11.83 2.97
C LEU A 42 -4.71 -12.12 3.74
N ILE A 43 -5.77 -11.39 3.40
CA ILE A 43 -7.04 -11.46 4.12
C ILE A 43 -8.04 -12.35 3.37
N ALA A 44 -8.43 -13.45 3.99
CA ALA A 44 -9.53 -14.30 3.56
C ALA A 44 -10.82 -13.95 4.31
N GLY A 45 -11.97 -14.15 3.68
CA GLY A 45 -13.28 -13.92 4.32
C GLY A 45 -13.45 -12.51 4.91
N GLN A 46 -12.73 -11.51 4.36
CA GLN A 46 -12.70 -10.09 4.77
C GLN A 46 -11.97 -9.77 6.09
N HIS A 47 -11.80 -10.73 7.01
CA HIS A 47 -11.27 -10.45 8.35
C HIS A 47 -10.32 -11.52 8.90
N ILE A 48 -10.07 -12.60 8.15
CA ILE A 48 -9.21 -13.69 8.60
C ILE A 48 -7.86 -13.52 7.93
N GLU A 49 -6.82 -13.38 8.72
CA GLU A 49 -5.44 -13.43 8.23
C GLU A 49 -5.12 -14.86 7.83
N ALA A 50 -5.06 -15.11 6.51
CA ALA A 50 -4.79 -16.42 5.93
C ALA A 50 -3.31 -16.63 5.64
N GLY A 51 -2.51 -15.57 5.70
CA GLY A 51 -1.11 -15.56 5.36
C GLY A 51 -0.60 -14.13 5.20
N GLU A 52 0.57 -14.00 4.59
CA GLU A 52 1.22 -12.74 4.25
C GLU A 52 1.91 -12.84 2.91
N VAL A 53 2.10 -11.69 2.27
CA VAL A 53 2.93 -11.53 1.09
C VAL A 53 4.04 -10.53 1.41
N CYS A 54 5.29 -10.93 1.18
CA CYS A 54 6.47 -10.12 1.41
C CYS A 54 7.19 -9.83 0.10
N ALA A 55 7.58 -8.57 -0.11
CA ALA A 55 8.32 -8.12 -1.27
C ALA A 55 9.71 -7.60 -0.85
N GLU A 56 10.76 -8.14 -1.45
CA GLU A 56 12.14 -7.79 -1.14
C GLU A 56 12.93 -7.50 -2.41
N VAL A 57 13.73 -6.43 -2.43
CA VAL A 57 14.64 -6.15 -3.53
C VAL A 57 15.95 -6.90 -3.31
N GLN A 58 16.15 -7.98 -4.06
CA GLN A 58 17.40 -8.75 -4.08
C GLN A 58 18.24 -8.33 -5.30
N GLY A 59 19.18 -7.41 -5.09
CA GLY A 59 20.01 -6.85 -6.15
C GLY A 59 19.19 -6.06 -7.17
N THR A 60 19.03 -6.62 -8.37
CA THR A 60 18.23 -6.03 -9.46
C THR A 60 16.88 -6.73 -9.67
N THR A 61 16.51 -7.65 -8.78
CA THR A 61 15.28 -8.43 -8.86
C THR A 61 14.37 -8.14 -7.67
N LEU A 62 13.06 -8.15 -7.89
CA LEU A 62 12.07 -8.12 -6.83
C LEU A 62 11.63 -9.56 -6.54
N ALA A 63 11.96 -10.05 -5.35
CA ALA A 63 11.49 -11.33 -4.84
C ALA A 63 10.17 -11.12 -4.11
N VAL A 64 9.12 -11.85 -4.50
CA VAL A 64 7.81 -11.83 -3.83
C VAL A 64 7.54 -13.21 -3.26
N THR A 65 7.35 -13.28 -1.94
CA THR A 65 7.16 -14.52 -1.19
C THR A 65 5.77 -14.53 -0.55
N TYR A 66 5.04 -15.63 -0.71
CA TYR A 66 3.72 -15.85 -0.10
C TYR A 66 3.86 -16.90 1.01
N ASN A 67 3.55 -16.51 2.25
CA ASN A 67 3.53 -17.42 3.40
C ASN A 67 2.09 -17.63 3.83
N MET A 68 1.60 -18.87 3.79
CA MET A 68 0.24 -19.20 4.22
C MET A 68 0.23 -19.70 5.68
N PHE A 69 -0.80 -19.37 6.42
CA PHE A 69 -0.95 -19.72 7.84
C PHE A 69 -1.99 -20.83 8.05
N GLY A 70 -1.71 -21.73 8.98
CA GLY A 70 -2.61 -22.83 9.32
C GLY A 70 -2.89 -23.74 8.13
N ASP A 71 -4.16 -24.04 7.90
CA ASP A 71 -4.62 -24.91 6.80
C ASP A 71 -4.95 -24.13 5.51
N TRP A 72 -4.71 -22.82 5.48
CA TRP A 72 -4.93 -22.02 4.29
C TRP A 72 -3.94 -22.41 3.20
N GLN A 73 -4.46 -22.59 1.98
CA GLN A 73 -3.65 -22.89 0.81
C GLN A 73 -3.91 -21.82 -0.25
N LEU A 74 -2.85 -21.44 -0.95
CA LEU A 74 -2.92 -20.54 -2.09
C LEU A 74 -3.06 -21.41 -3.35
N LEU A 75 -4.22 -21.31 -4.02
CA LEU A 75 -4.47 -22.07 -5.24
C LEU A 75 -3.80 -21.42 -6.45
N GLU A 76 -3.89 -20.10 -6.54
CA GLU A 76 -3.44 -19.28 -7.65
C GLU A 76 -3.10 -17.88 -7.15
N ALA A 77 -2.12 -17.23 -7.78
CA ALA A 77 -1.74 -15.86 -7.55
C ALA A 77 -1.60 -15.13 -8.89
N HIS A 78 -2.19 -13.94 -8.95
CA HIS A 78 -1.97 -12.98 -10.02
C HIS A 78 -1.24 -11.77 -9.46
N LEU A 79 -0.06 -11.49 -10.00
CA LEU A 79 0.82 -10.44 -9.52
C LEU A 79 1.12 -9.46 -10.66
N TRP A 80 1.02 -8.18 -10.32
CA TRP A 80 1.59 -7.09 -11.10
C TRP A 80 2.61 -6.36 -10.21
N ALA A 81 3.76 -6.04 -10.78
CA ALA A 81 4.80 -5.25 -10.14
C ALA A 81 5.30 -4.21 -11.15
N GLY A 82 5.40 -2.95 -10.72
CA GLY A 82 5.84 -1.84 -11.54
C GLY A 82 6.17 -0.63 -10.67
N VAL A 83 6.80 0.37 -11.28
CA VAL A 83 7.27 1.58 -10.58
C VAL A 83 6.10 2.51 -10.23
N ASP A 84 5.15 2.67 -11.15
CA ASP A 84 4.03 3.57 -10.99
C ASP A 84 2.68 2.84 -11.12
N LEU A 85 1.76 3.09 -10.19
CA LEU A 85 0.43 2.47 -10.18
C LEU A 85 -0.42 2.81 -11.42
N VAL A 86 -0.06 3.85 -12.17
CA VAL A 86 -0.74 4.21 -13.43
C VAL A 86 -0.51 3.18 -14.54
N ASP A 87 0.57 2.40 -14.45
CA ASP A 87 0.90 1.34 -15.40
C ASP A 87 0.25 0.00 -15.05
N MET A 88 -0.37 -0.10 -13.87
CA MET A 88 -1.11 -1.28 -13.47
C MET A 88 -2.31 -1.49 -14.39
N PRO A 89 -2.50 -2.69 -14.96
CA PRO A 89 -3.69 -3.01 -15.74
C PRO A 89 -4.97 -2.77 -14.93
N ALA A 90 -5.73 -1.75 -15.31
CA ALA A 90 -6.94 -1.34 -14.62
C ALA A 90 -8.08 -1.00 -15.59
N ASN A 91 -9.30 -0.89 -15.07
CA ASN A 91 -10.43 -0.31 -15.79
C ASN A 91 -10.40 1.23 -15.72
N LYS A 92 -11.30 1.90 -16.44
CA LYS A 92 -11.38 3.37 -16.47
C LYS A 92 -11.63 4.02 -15.10
N LYS A 93 -12.11 3.25 -14.11
CA LYS A 93 -12.36 3.71 -12.74
C LYS A 93 -11.18 3.43 -11.79
N GLY A 94 -10.08 2.86 -12.30
CA GLY A 94 -8.90 2.51 -11.51
C GLY A 94 -8.95 1.15 -10.82
N ASN A 95 -10.00 0.35 -11.03
CA ASN A 95 -10.05 -1.00 -10.42
C ASN A 95 -9.11 -1.94 -11.19
N PRO A 96 -8.30 -2.75 -10.49
CA PRO A 96 -7.43 -3.74 -11.11
C PRO A 96 -8.15 -4.69 -12.07
N LYS A 97 -7.53 -4.98 -13.21
CA LYS A 97 -7.92 -6.05 -14.14
C LYS A 97 -6.97 -7.23 -13.95
N ILE A 98 -7.30 -8.05 -12.97
CA ILE A 98 -6.45 -9.15 -12.49
C ILE A 98 -6.05 -10.12 -13.62
N GLY A 99 -6.97 -10.44 -14.53
CA GLY A 99 -6.69 -11.31 -15.69
C GLY A 99 -5.69 -10.75 -16.72
N ASN A 100 -5.27 -9.49 -16.57
CA ASN A 100 -4.26 -8.85 -17.41
C ASN A 100 -2.91 -8.71 -16.70
N PHE A 101 -2.77 -9.26 -15.48
CA PHE A 101 -1.51 -9.18 -14.75
C PHE A 101 -0.45 -10.10 -15.39
N PRO A 102 0.82 -9.64 -15.47
CA PRO A 102 1.86 -10.33 -16.23
C PRO A 102 2.37 -11.60 -15.56
N TYR A 103 2.29 -11.69 -14.23
CA TYR A 103 2.73 -12.85 -13.48
C TYR A 103 1.50 -13.59 -12.96
N VAL A 104 1.29 -14.80 -13.46
CA VAL A 104 0.18 -15.66 -13.05
C VAL A 104 0.77 -17.00 -12.71
N THR A 105 0.52 -17.47 -11.49
CA THR A 105 0.81 -18.85 -11.16
C THR A 105 -0.27 -19.72 -11.80
N GLY A 106 0.08 -20.91 -12.28
CA GLY A 106 -0.95 -21.91 -12.51
C GLY A 106 -1.58 -22.35 -11.19
N ASP A 107 -2.34 -23.45 -11.25
CA ASP A 107 -2.73 -24.16 -10.04
C ASP A 107 -1.46 -24.61 -9.29
N ILE A 108 -1.27 -24.10 -8.07
CA ILE A 108 -0.10 -24.37 -7.22
C ILE A 108 -0.33 -25.67 -6.42
N THR A 109 -1.56 -26.17 -6.33
CA THR A 109 -1.90 -27.35 -5.51
C THR A 109 -1.50 -28.70 -6.12
N VAL A 110 -1.00 -28.71 -7.36
CA VAL A 110 -0.52 -29.93 -8.05
C VAL A 110 0.84 -30.44 -7.57
N LEU A 111 1.36 -29.93 -6.45
CA LEU A 111 2.43 -30.65 -5.74
C LEU A 111 1.88 -32.00 -5.25
N PRO A 112 2.62 -33.12 -5.41
CA PRO A 112 2.16 -34.41 -4.93
C PRO A 112 1.82 -34.26 -3.45
N PRO A 113 0.67 -34.77 -2.98
CA PRO A 113 0.32 -34.66 -1.57
C PRO A 113 1.48 -35.25 -0.77
N SER A 114 2.15 -34.41 0.02
CA SER A 114 3.05 -34.89 1.06
C SER A 114 2.30 -35.96 1.85
N PRO A 115 2.88 -37.16 2.04
CA PRO A 115 2.15 -38.27 2.62
C PRO A 115 1.67 -37.87 4.01
N LEU A 116 0.35 -37.91 4.20
CA LEU A 116 -0.30 -37.75 5.49
C LEU A 116 0.35 -38.73 6.48
N THR A 117 1.08 -38.23 7.48
CA THR A 117 1.47 -39.03 8.63
C THR A 117 0.32 -39.05 9.63
N TYR A 118 -0.27 -40.24 9.77
CA TYR A 118 -1.33 -40.63 10.70
C TYR A 118 -0.89 -40.60 12.17
N PRO A 119 -1.79 -40.19 13.09
CA PRO A 119 -1.99 -40.88 14.36
C PRO A 119 -3.35 -41.62 14.43
#